data_AF-A0A067EA60-F1
#
_entry.id   AF-A0A067EA60-F1
#
_cell.length_a   1.000
_cell.length_b   1.000
_cell.length_c   1.000
_cell.angle_alpha   90.00
_cell.angle_beta   90.00
_cell.angle_gamma   90.00
#
_symmetry.space_group_name_H-M   'P 1'
#
loop_
_entity.id
_entity.type
_entity.pdbx_description
1 polymer ?
#
loop_
_entity_poly.entity_id
_entity_poly.type
_entity_poly.pdbx_seq_one_letter_code
_entity_poly.pdbx_strand_id
1 'polypeptide(L)'
;MEILAIHLQPLLLKSFAERCRPRKCGHQMCGLSQTRSVRQDLIMQNIVNDKAINMFEKIVKFHVISHHKLRSSCSSSSISPLHYLNLEQLTKALTSLYNLYEANRSSKPIHEKEAEFRSFYVLLHLDSNGQPVGESLSLWFRHVPSPIIKSKEMWFARQALRYFQMGNYRRFLSTVAAEASYLQYCIIEPYIDEVRSLALCCIHNCCYKLHPYPLGHLSKVLMMEESDVELFCNAYGLQTCIDEVGNKLLPTKQTTFCRPKGGLQNYSFLGFQQLGRQIEL
;
A
#
# COMPACT_ATOMS: atom_id res chain seq x y z
N MET A 1 -36.31 19.26 6.52
CA MET A 1 -35.57 18.18 5.83
C MET A 1 -34.06 18.20 6.14
N GLU A 2 -33.43 19.37 6.30
CA GLU A 2 -32.00 19.48 6.69
C GLU A 2 -31.66 18.95 8.10
N ILE A 3 -32.60 19.05 9.05
CA ILE A 3 -32.34 18.67 10.46
C ILE A 3 -32.32 17.14 10.67
N LEU A 4 -33.03 16.37 9.83
CA LEU A 4 -33.04 14.90 9.93
C LEU A 4 -31.75 14.26 9.40
N ALA A 5 -31.11 14.83 8.37
CA ALA A 5 -29.87 14.31 7.79
C ALA A 5 -28.67 14.45 8.74
N ILE A 6 -28.59 15.56 9.48
CA ILE A 6 -27.51 15.84 10.43
C ILE A 6 -27.61 14.97 11.69
N HIS A 7 -28.83 14.61 12.12
CA HIS A 7 -29.05 13.74 13.28
C HIS A 7 -28.93 12.23 12.97
N LEU A 8 -29.16 11.80 11.72
CA LEU A 8 -28.96 10.40 11.29
C LEU A 8 -27.49 10.07 10.96
N GLN A 9 -26.66 11.04 10.62
CA GLN A 9 -25.22 10.85 10.32
C GLN A 9 -24.40 10.25 11.47
N PRO A 10 -24.53 10.69 12.74
CA PRO A 10 -23.82 10.09 13.88
C PRO A 10 -24.26 8.66 14.20
N LEU A 11 -25.55 8.34 13.99
CA LEU A 11 -26.11 7.00 14.19
C LEU A 11 -25.67 6.02 13.11
N LEU A 12 -25.62 6.49 11.85
CA LEU A 12 -24.95 5.78 10.75
C LEU A 12 -23.46 5.56 11.05
N LEU A 13 -22.76 6.54 11.65
CA LEU A 13 -21.34 6.42 12.02
C LEU A 13 -21.06 5.43 13.17
N LYS A 14 -21.90 5.39 14.21
CA LYS A 14 -21.77 4.41 15.31
C LYS A 14 -22.04 2.99 14.83
N SER A 15 -23.10 2.83 14.03
CA SER A 15 -23.39 1.60 13.29
C SER A 15 -22.21 1.20 12.37
N PHE A 16 -21.57 2.18 11.71
CA PHE A 16 -20.44 1.96 10.80
C PHE A 16 -19.17 1.49 11.52
N ALA A 17 -18.81 2.11 12.65
CA ALA A 17 -17.63 1.70 13.44
C ALA A 17 -17.81 0.32 14.10
N GLU A 18 -19.01 0.00 14.59
CA GLU A 18 -19.30 -1.27 15.24
C GLU A 18 -19.43 -2.44 14.24
N ARG A 19 -19.93 -2.18 13.02
CA ARG A 19 -20.24 -3.22 12.02
C ARG A 19 -19.14 -3.42 10.97
N CYS A 20 -18.23 -2.45 10.79
CA CYS A 20 -17.04 -2.58 9.92
C CYS A 20 -15.85 -3.27 10.59
N ARG A 21 -16.07 -4.24 11.49
CA ARG A 21 -14.98 -5.12 11.96
C ARG A 21 -14.60 -6.07 10.82
N PRO A 22 -13.40 -5.94 10.20
CA PRO A 22 -13.03 -6.76 9.06
C PRO A 22 -12.52 -8.09 9.59
N ARG A 23 -13.44 -9.04 9.82
CA ARG A 23 -13.10 -10.38 10.34
C ARG A 23 -13.31 -11.51 9.32
N LYS A 24 -14.07 -11.31 8.23
CA LYS A 24 -14.31 -12.33 7.17
C LYS A 24 -14.56 -11.70 5.79
N CYS A 25 -14.22 -12.42 4.72
CA CYS A 25 -14.37 -11.98 3.31
C CYS A 25 -15.78 -11.46 2.95
N GLY A 26 -16.84 -12.10 3.46
CA GLY A 26 -18.23 -11.62 3.26
C GLY A 26 -18.55 -10.27 3.90
N HIS A 27 -17.87 -9.91 5.00
CA HIS A 27 -18.05 -8.61 5.66
C HIS A 27 -17.33 -7.49 4.90
N GLN A 28 -16.22 -7.79 4.21
CA GLN A 28 -15.52 -6.81 3.37
C GLN A 28 -16.41 -6.37 2.20
N MET A 29 -17.07 -7.29 1.50
CA MET A 29 -18.02 -6.92 0.43
C MET A 29 -19.14 -6.01 0.94
N CYS A 30 -19.71 -6.33 2.11
CA CYS A 30 -20.74 -5.50 2.73
C CYS A 30 -20.21 -4.09 3.07
N GLY A 31 -18.99 -4.00 3.62
CA GLY A 31 -18.35 -2.73 3.91
C GLY A 31 -18.10 -1.87 2.67
N LEU A 32 -17.66 -2.46 1.55
CA LEU A 32 -17.49 -1.72 0.27
C LEU A 32 -18.79 -1.13 -0.25
N SER A 33 -19.89 -1.89 -0.20
CA SER A 33 -21.20 -1.40 -0.63
C SER A 33 -21.73 -0.30 0.27
N GLN A 34 -21.51 -0.41 1.59
CA GLN A 34 -21.91 0.61 2.57
C GLN A 34 -21.11 1.91 2.39
N THR A 35 -19.78 1.85 2.27
CA THR A 35 -18.97 3.06 2.04
C THR A 35 -19.32 3.74 0.72
N ARG A 36 -19.60 2.96 -0.32
CA ARG A 36 -20.09 3.49 -1.60
C ARG A 36 -21.42 4.23 -1.44
N SER A 37 -22.40 3.65 -0.75
CA SER A 37 -23.71 4.27 -0.52
C SER A 37 -23.56 5.60 0.24
N VAL A 38 -22.82 5.59 1.35
CA VAL A 38 -22.57 6.81 2.15
C VAL A 38 -21.90 7.89 1.31
N ARG A 39 -20.88 7.52 0.52
CA ARG A 39 -20.23 8.47 -0.39
C ARG A 39 -21.22 9.07 -1.38
N GLN A 40 -22.10 8.26 -1.97
CA GLN A 40 -23.12 8.75 -2.91
C GLN A 40 -24.09 9.70 -2.21
N ASP A 41 -24.56 9.38 -1.00
CA ASP A 41 -25.46 10.24 -0.24
C ASP A 41 -24.84 11.60 0.10
N LEU A 42 -23.57 11.61 0.54
CA LEU A 42 -22.84 12.85 0.83
C LEU A 42 -22.68 13.74 -0.40
N ILE A 43 -22.40 13.13 -1.56
CA ILE A 43 -22.29 13.84 -2.83
C ILE A 43 -23.66 14.39 -3.25
N MET A 44 -24.73 13.59 -3.16
CA MET A 44 -26.09 14.01 -3.53
C MET A 44 -26.60 15.16 -2.66
N GLN A 45 -26.27 15.17 -1.37
CA GLN A 45 -26.62 16.25 -0.44
C GLN A 45 -25.71 17.48 -0.56
N ASN A 46 -24.69 17.43 -1.43
CA ASN A 46 -23.70 18.49 -1.64
C ASN A 46 -23.10 19.04 -0.33
N ILE A 47 -22.78 18.15 0.62
CA ILE A 47 -22.25 18.55 1.94
C ILE A 47 -20.77 18.84 1.82
N VAL A 48 -20.40 20.12 2.00
CA VAL A 48 -19.03 20.62 1.90
C VAL A 48 -18.62 21.25 3.23
N ASN A 49 -18.28 20.43 4.21
CA ASN A 49 -17.82 20.89 5.54
C ASN A 49 -16.78 19.93 6.15
N ASP A 50 -16.18 20.34 7.28
CA ASP A 50 -15.18 19.54 7.99
C ASP A 50 -15.66 18.14 8.39
N LYS A 51 -16.97 17.97 8.67
CA LYS A 51 -17.55 16.66 8.99
C LYS A 51 -17.53 15.75 7.76
N ALA A 52 -17.88 16.27 6.59
CA ALA A 52 -17.79 15.52 5.33
C ALA A 52 -16.36 15.09 5.05
N ILE A 53 -15.39 16.01 5.20
CA ILE A 53 -13.96 15.69 5.05
C ILE A 53 -13.56 14.53 5.97
N ASN A 54 -13.88 14.61 7.27
CA ASN A 54 -13.57 13.54 8.23
C ASN A 54 -14.21 12.19 7.84
N MET A 55 -15.44 12.20 7.31
CA MET A 55 -16.10 10.98 6.83
C MET A 55 -15.38 10.38 5.62
N PHE A 56 -15.00 11.21 4.64
CA PHE A 56 -14.22 10.75 3.49
C PHE A 56 -12.84 10.22 3.89
N GLU A 57 -12.15 10.86 4.83
CA GLU A 57 -10.89 10.35 5.40
C GLU A 57 -11.08 8.93 5.97
N LYS A 58 -12.15 8.70 6.74
CA LYS A 58 -12.48 7.38 7.31
C LYS A 58 -12.79 6.34 6.23
N ILE A 59 -13.55 6.72 5.19
CA ILE A 59 -13.86 5.84 4.06
C ILE A 59 -12.58 5.44 3.32
N VAL A 60 -11.68 6.40 3.03
CA VAL A 60 -10.39 6.11 2.40
C VAL A 60 -9.54 5.19 3.26
N LYS A 61 -9.44 5.46 4.57
CA LYS A 61 -8.72 4.58 5.51
C LYS A 61 -9.28 3.15 5.50
N PHE A 62 -10.61 3.01 5.50
CA PHE A 62 -11.25 1.70 5.39
C PHE A 62 -10.83 0.96 4.13
N HIS A 63 -10.84 1.63 2.96
CA HIS A 63 -10.47 1.01 1.69
C HIS A 63 -8.98 0.64 1.62
N VAL A 64 -8.08 1.47 2.15
CA VAL A 64 -6.64 1.18 2.24
C VAL A 64 -6.39 -0.05 3.09
N ILE A 65 -6.96 -0.10 4.29
CA ILE A 65 -6.82 -1.24 5.21
C ILE A 65 -7.46 -2.50 4.63
N SER A 66 -8.61 -2.36 3.98
CA SER A 66 -9.30 -3.48 3.32
C SER A 66 -8.47 -4.03 2.17
N HIS A 67 -7.81 -3.18 1.38
CA HIS A 67 -6.92 -3.61 0.30
C HIS A 67 -5.79 -4.51 0.82
N HIS A 68 -5.10 -4.04 1.86
CA HIS A 68 -4.04 -4.79 2.54
C HIS A 68 -4.56 -6.14 3.07
N LYS A 69 -5.68 -6.16 3.80
CA LYS A 69 -6.24 -7.40 4.37
C LYS A 69 -6.73 -8.40 3.32
N LEU A 70 -7.31 -7.91 2.21
CA LEU A 70 -7.73 -8.75 1.09
C LEU A 70 -6.53 -9.45 0.46
N ARG A 71 -5.34 -8.84 0.50
CA ARG A 71 -4.11 -9.43 -0.01
C ARG A 71 -3.58 -10.52 0.91
N SER A 72 -3.63 -10.28 2.22
CA SER A 72 -3.22 -11.28 3.22
C SER A 72 -4.11 -12.53 3.21
N SER A 73 -5.39 -12.39 2.80
CA SER A 73 -6.40 -13.45 2.90
C SER A 73 -6.57 -14.29 1.63
N CYS A 74 -6.06 -13.83 0.48
CA CYS A 74 -6.14 -14.56 -0.79
C CYS A 74 -4.80 -15.25 -1.09
N SER A 75 -4.76 -16.58 -0.97
CA SER A 75 -3.62 -17.43 -1.33
C SER A 75 -3.59 -17.82 -2.82
N SER A 76 -4.57 -17.39 -3.61
CA SER A 76 -4.67 -17.73 -5.04
C SER A 76 -3.97 -16.71 -5.93
N SER A 77 -3.23 -17.21 -6.93
CA SER A 77 -2.45 -16.46 -7.93
C SER A 77 -3.24 -15.45 -8.79
N SER A 78 -4.57 -15.41 -8.68
CA SER A 78 -5.43 -14.46 -9.38
C SER A 78 -5.89 -13.34 -8.44
N ILE A 79 -5.71 -12.09 -8.86
CA ILE A 79 -6.28 -10.93 -8.19
C ILE A 79 -7.80 -11.09 -8.20
N SER A 80 -8.39 -11.30 -7.01
CA SER A 80 -9.84 -11.43 -6.86
C SER A 80 -10.54 -10.20 -7.44
N PRO A 81 -11.71 -10.34 -8.11
CA PRO A 81 -12.54 -9.20 -8.53
C PRO A 81 -12.82 -8.21 -7.39
N LEU A 82 -12.80 -8.69 -6.15
CA LEU A 82 -12.96 -7.89 -4.95
C LEU A 82 -11.82 -6.90 -4.71
N HIS A 83 -10.58 -7.27 -5.07
CA HIS A 83 -9.42 -6.37 -5.00
C HIS A 83 -9.58 -5.18 -5.95
N TYR A 84 -9.94 -5.48 -7.20
CA TYR A 84 -10.18 -4.46 -8.22
C TYR A 84 -11.31 -3.51 -7.81
N LEU A 85 -12.44 -4.08 -7.35
CA LEU A 85 -13.58 -3.28 -6.89
C LEU A 85 -13.19 -2.38 -5.72
N ASN A 86 -12.42 -2.88 -4.75
CA ASN A 86 -11.96 -2.07 -3.63
C ASN A 86 -11.04 -0.93 -4.09
N LEU A 87 -10.09 -1.20 -4.99
CA LEU A 87 -9.19 -0.18 -5.53
C LEU A 87 -9.96 0.89 -6.31
N GLU A 88 -10.97 0.50 -7.10
CA GLU A 88 -11.84 1.44 -7.79
C GLU A 88 -12.61 2.35 -6.82
N GLN A 89 -13.17 1.79 -5.74
CA GLN A 89 -13.84 2.59 -4.71
C GLN A 89 -12.87 3.48 -3.94
N LEU A 90 -11.65 3.02 -3.66
CA LEU A 90 -10.58 3.81 -3.05
C LEU A 90 -10.26 5.05 -3.89
N THR A 91 -10.00 4.86 -5.17
CA THR A 91 -9.68 5.96 -6.10
C THR A 91 -10.82 6.97 -6.19
N LYS A 92 -12.07 6.49 -6.30
CA LYS A 92 -13.26 7.36 -6.31
C LYS A 92 -13.41 8.15 -5.00
N ALA A 93 -13.14 7.52 -3.84
CA ALA A 93 -13.19 8.18 -2.54
C ALA A 93 -12.09 9.24 -2.40
N LEU A 94 -10.87 8.95 -2.87
CA LEU A 94 -9.75 9.90 -2.90
C LEU A 94 -10.07 11.11 -3.79
N THR A 95 -10.57 10.91 -5.01
CA THR A 95 -10.97 12.01 -5.90
C THR A 95 -12.00 12.92 -5.23
N SER A 96 -13.04 12.34 -4.63
CA SER A 96 -14.04 13.12 -3.89
C SER A 96 -13.45 13.87 -2.69
N LEU A 97 -12.54 13.24 -1.95
CA LEU A 97 -11.85 13.88 -0.82
C LEU A 97 -10.99 15.07 -1.29
N TYR A 98 -10.28 14.96 -2.40
CA TYR A 98 -9.49 16.07 -2.96
C TYR A 98 -10.38 17.23 -3.39
N ASN A 99 -11.51 16.96 -4.03
CA ASN A 99 -12.48 17.99 -4.39
C ASN A 99 -13.03 18.71 -3.15
N LEU A 100 -13.26 17.99 -2.05
CA LEU A 100 -13.67 18.60 -0.78
C LEU A 100 -12.59 19.48 -0.17
N TYR A 101 -11.31 19.07 -0.23
CA TYR A 101 -10.20 19.90 0.22
C TYR A 101 -10.12 21.20 -0.59
N GLU A 102 -10.26 21.15 -1.91
CA GLU A 102 -10.25 22.36 -2.74
C GLU A 102 -11.47 23.25 -2.48
N ALA A 103 -12.66 22.67 -2.32
CA ALA A 103 -13.88 23.44 -2.04
C ALA A 103 -13.84 24.16 -0.68
N ASN A 104 -13.07 23.66 0.29
CA ASN A 104 -12.88 24.28 1.61
C ASN A 104 -11.58 25.11 1.71
N ARG A 105 -10.87 25.34 0.60
CA ARG A 105 -9.58 26.05 0.60
C ARG A 105 -9.69 27.50 1.10
N SER A 106 -10.83 28.16 0.87
CA SER A 106 -11.09 29.55 1.29
C SER A 106 -11.27 29.70 2.80
N SER A 107 -11.88 28.71 3.47
CA SER A 107 -12.09 28.72 4.91
C SER A 107 -10.88 28.19 5.69
N LYS A 108 -10.19 27.20 5.12
CA LYS A 108 -8.99 26.60 5.72
C LYS A 108 -7.93 26.35 4.64
N PRO A 109 -6.79 27.05 4.67
CA PRO A 109 -5.83 27.00 3.58
C PRO A 109 -5.26 25.59 3.35
N ILE A 110 -5.02 24.82 4.42
CA ILE A 110 -4.52 23.44 4.35
C ILE A 110 -5.13 22.61 5.47
N HIS A 111 -5.61 21.41 5.14
CA HIS A 111 -6.06 20.44 6.15
C HIS A 111 -4.88 19.61 6.64
N GLU A 112 -4.84 19.32 7.95
CA GLU A 112 -3.71 18.64 8.61
C GLU A 112 -3.28 17.34 7.93
N LYS A 113 -4.25 16.52 7.50
CA LYS A 113 -4.00 15.22 6.85
C LYS A 113 -4.00 15.28 5.33
N GLU A 114 -4.22 16.45 4.73
CA GLU A 114 -4.32 16.59 3.27
C GLU A 114 -3.07 16.05 2.58
N ALA A 115 -1.89 16.31 3.15
CA ALA A 115 -0.62 15.80 2.67
C ALA A 115 -0.54 14.27 2.68
N GLU A 116 -0.96 13.62 3.77
CA GLU A 116 -0.99 12.16 3.88
C GLU A 116 -1.88 11.55 2.80
N PHE A 117 -3.12 12.03 2.67
CA PHE A 117 -4.06 11.49 1.69
C PHE A 117 -3.63 11.75 0.25
N ARG A 118 -3.09 12.94 -0.06
CA ARG A 118 -2.55 13.23 -1.40
C ARG A 118 -1.34 12.37 -1.73
N SER A 119 -0.52 12.00 -0.74
CA SER A 119 0.62 11.10 -0.96
C SER A 119 0.17 9.74 -1.51
N PHE A 120 -1.04 9.27 -1.15
CA PHE A 120 -1.59 8.00 -1.63
C PHE A 120 -1.77 8.00 -3.14
N TYR A 121 -2.10 9.14 -3.76
CA TYR A 121 -2.19 9.22 -5.21
C TYR A 121 -0.86 8.87 -5.87
N VAL A 122 0.25 9.41 -5.36
CA VAL A 122 1.59 9.13 -5.89
C VAL A 122 1.96 7.66 -5.70
N LEU A 123 1.65 7.09 -4.52
CA LEU A 123 1.97 5.70 -4.20
C LEU A 123 1.13 4.68 -5.00
N LEU A 124 -0.11 5.03 -5.35
CA LEU A 124 -0.95 4.21 -6.23
C LEU A 124 -0.46 4.21 -7.70
N HIS A 125 0.47 5.11 -8.05
CA HIS A 125 1.08 5.24 -9.38
C HIS A 125 2.54 4.74 -9.43
N LEU A 126 2.96 3.90 -8.48
CA LEU A 126 4.33 3.35 -8.50
C LEU A 126 4.57 2.51 -9.76
N ASP A 127 3.65 1.62 -10.11
CA ASP A 127 3.74 0.82 -11.32
C ASP A 127 3.06 1.52 -12.51
N SER A 128 3.84 1.78 -13.55
CA SER A 128 3.38 2.34 -14.82
C SER A 128 2.71 1.34 -15.75
N ASN A 129 2.84 0.03 -15.47
CA ASN A 129 2.26 -1.06 -16.28
C ASN A 129 0.89 -1.51 -15.77
N GLY A 130 0.50 -1.06 -14.57
CA GLY A 130 -0.82 -1.28 -14.00
C GLY A 130 -1.92 -0.48 -14.70
N GLN A 131 -3.16 -0.69 -14.26
CA GLN A 131 -4.29 0.12 -14.75
C GLN A 131 -4.06 1.61 -14.38
N PRO A 132 -4.19 2.54 -15.33
CA PRO A 132 -3.98 3.96 -15.03
C PRO A 132 -5.00 4.44 -13.99
N VAL A 133 -4.50 4.91 -12.85
CA VAL A 133 -5.33 5.37 -11.73
C VAL A 133 -5.66 6.87 -11.91
N GLY A 134 -6.56 7.21 -12.83
CA GLY A 134 -6.94 8.61 -13.05
C GLY A 134 -5.97 9.36 -13.98
N GLU A 135 -5.68 10.63 -13.69
CA GLU A 135 -4.80 11.46 -14.51
C GLU A 135 -3.31 11.17 -14.28
N SER A 136 -2.46 11.41 -15.28
CA SER A 136 -1.02 11.24 -15.15
C SER A 136 -0.43 12.09 -14.02
N LEU A 137 0.57 11.57 -13.29
CA LEU A 137 1.23 12.31 -12.20
C LEU A 137 1.75 13.69 -12.63
N SER A 138 2.25 13.83 -13.86
CA SER A 138 2.77 15.10 -14.38
C SER A 138 1.69 16.20 -14.48
N LEU A 139 0.46 15.83 -14.83
CA LEU A 139 -0.69 16.74 -14.81
C LEU A 139 -1.18 16.97 -13.39
N TRP A 140 -1.33 15.89 -12.60
CA TRP A 140 -1.80 15.96 -11.23
C TRP A 140 -0.96 16.90 -10.35
N PHE A 141 0.37 16.83 -10.43
CA PHE A 141 1.27 17.68 -9.64
C PHE A 141 1.10 19.18 -9.91
N ARG A 142 0.56 19.58 -11.09
CA ARG A 142 0.28 21.00 -11.40
C ARG A 142 -0.82 21.57 -10.53
N HIS A 143 -1.74 20.72 -10.06
CA HIS A 143 -2.89 21.11 -9.27
C HIS A 143 -2.64 20.99 -7.76
N VAL A 144 -1.47 20.50 -7.32
CA VAL A 144 -1.17 20.32 -5.89
C VAL A 144 -0.48 21.56 -5.33
N PRO A 145 -0.98 22.15 -4.23
CA PRO A 145 -0.35 23.29 -3.58
C PRO A 145 1.10 23.02 -3.13
N SER A 146 1.96 24.04 -3.28
CA SER A 146 3.38 23.98 -2.88
C SER A 146 3.62 23.51 -1.43
N PRO A 147 2.85 23.98 -0.42
CA PRO A 147 3.03 23.51 0.95
C PRO A 147 2.82 22.00 1.12
N ILE A 148 1.88 21.41 0.36
CA ILE A 148 1.64 19.97 0.39
C ILE A 148 2.76 19.22 -0.32
N ILE A 149 3.28 19.75 -1.43
CA ILE A 149 4.45 19.17 -2.12
C ILE A 149 5.68 19.10 -1.21
N LYS A 150 5.84 20.07 -0.30
CA LYS A 150 6.96 20.18 0.65
C LYS A 150 6.75 19.40 1.95
N SER A 151 5.58 18.80 2.16
CA SER A 151 5.29 17.98 3.33
C SER A 151 6.17 16.73 3.41
N LYS A 152 6.34 16.17 4.61
CA LYS A 152 7.10 14.93 4.81
C LYS A 152 6.45 13.74 4.11
N GLU A 153 5.11 13.69 4.10
CA GLU A 153 4.33 12.60 3.51
C GLU A 153 4.51 12.58 1.99
N MET A 154 4.51 13.75 1.35
CA MET A 154 4.72 13.87 -0.08
C MET A 154 6.19 13.68 -0.47
N TRP A 155 7.13 14.14 0.37
CA TRP A 155 8.55 13.88 0.16
C TRP A 155 8.84 12.39 0.13
N PHE A 156 8.34 11.64 1.12
CA PHE A 156 8.41 10.19 1.18
C PHE A 156 7.87 9.55 -0.10
N ALA A 157 6.63 9.89 -0.49
CA ALA A 157 5.99 9.27 -1.65
C ALA A 157 6.74 9.51 -2.96
N ARG A 158 7.31 10.71 -3.13
CA ARG A 158 8.16 11.03 -4.28
C ARG A 158 9.49 10.28 -4.28
N GLN A 159 10.12 10.09 -3.11
CA GLN A 159 11.34 9.28 -3.01
C GLN A 159 11.06 7.81 -3.32
N ALA A 160 9.97 7.25 -2.76
CA ALA A 160 9.53 5.89 -3.04
C ALA A 160 9.32 5.69 -4.54
N LEU A 161 8.58 6.59 -5.20
CA LEU A 161 8.38 6.58 -6.66
C LEU A 161 9.70 6.59 -7.43
N ARG A 162 10.60 7.51 -7.08
CA ARG A 162 11.90 7.63 -7.75
C ARG A 162 12.74 6.35 -7.59
N TYR A 163 12.81 5.80 -6.38
CA TYR A 163 13.58 4.58 -6.13
C TYR A 163 13.00 3.36 -6.82
N PHE A 164 11.66 3.27 -6.87
CA PHE A 164 10.96 2.22 -7.60
C PHE A 164 11.28 2.29 -9.10
N GLN A 165 11.09 3.44 -9.74
CA GLN A 165 11.37 3.65 -11.16
C GLN A 165 12.83 3.43 -11.55
N MET A 166 13.77 3.78 -10.66
CA MET A 166 15.21 3.54 -10.86
C MET A 166 15.62 2.09 -10.59
N GLY A 167 14.71 1.23 -10.11
CA GLY A 167 15.04 -0.13 -9.68
C GLY A 167 15.97 -0.19 -8.47
N ASN A 168 16.05 0.89 -7.67
CA ASN A 168 16.92 0.96 -6.50
C ASN A 168 16.26 0.30 -5.29
N TYR A 169 16.24 -1.03 -5.30
CA TYR A 169 15.57 -1.84 -4.28
C TYR A 169 16.08 -1.57 -2.85
N ARG A 170 17.38 -1.33 -2.66
CA ARG A 170 17.95 -1.07 -1.32
C ARG A 170 17.38 0.20 -0.71
N ARG A 171 17.42 1.32 -1.46
CA ARG A 171 16.90 2.61 -0.98
C ARG A 171 15.39 2.58 -0.87
N PHE A 172 14.69 1.90 -1.77
CA PHE A 172 13.24 1.75 -1.68
C PHE A 172 12.84 1.06 -0.37
N LEU A 173 13.35 -0.14 -0.12
CA LEU A 173 12.99 -0.92 1.08
C LEU A 173 13.41 -0.19 2.37
N SER A 174 14.62 0.39 2.41
CA SER A 174 15.08 1.13 3.58
C SER A 174 14.26 2.38 3.88
N THR A 175 13.83 3.12 2.84
CA THR A 175 13.00 4.33 3.01
C THR A 175 11.61 3.94 3.48
N VAL A 176 11.02 2.88 2.93
CA VAL A 176 9.73 2.35 3.38
C VAL A 176 9.80 1.96 4.85
N ALA A 177 10.82 1.21 5.26
CA ALA A 177 11.05 0.78 6.64
C ALA A 177 11.18 1.96 7.63
N ALA A 178 11.86 3.03 7.24
CA ALA A 178 12.19 4.13 8.14
C ALA A 178 11.09 5.19 8.24
N GLU A 179 10.35 5.46 7.15
CA GLU A 179 9.55 6.68 7.04
C GLU A 179 8.07 6.46 6.74
N ALA A 180 7.66 5.28 6.25
CA ALA A 180 6.29 5.09 5.79
C ALA A 180 5.29 5.18 6.96
N SER A 181 4.23 5.98 6.78
CA SER A 181 3.05 5.86 7.64
C SER A 181 2.42 4.48 7.42
N TYR A 182 1.66 3.98 8.40
CA TYR A 182 0.98 2.69 8.27
C TYR A 182 0.10 2.61 7.02
N LEU A 183 -0.65 3.68 6.71
CA LEU A 183 -1.53 3.71 5.55
C LEU A 183 -0.73 3.75 4.24
N GLN A 184 0.37 4.51 4.22
CA GLN A 184 1.29 4.51 3.08
C GLN A 184 1.90 3.12 2.86
N TYR A 185 2.31 2.44 3.93
CA TYR A 185 2.79 1.06 3.88
C TYR A 185 1.73 0.11 3.31
N CYS A 186 0.48 0.18 3.77
CA CYS A 186 -0.61 -0.65 3.24
C CYS A 186 -0.83 -0.46 1.73
N ILE A 187 -0.56 0.72 1.18
CA ILE A 187 -0.65 0.99 -0.26
C ILE A 187 0.58 0.47 -1.00
N ILE A 188 1.77 0.57 -0.39
CA ILE A 188 3.05 0.22 -1.04
C ILE A 188 3.32 -1.28 -0.99
N GLU A 189 2.80 -2.00 -0.01
CA GLU A 189 3.06 -3.42 0.21
C GLU A 189 2.94 -4.29 -1.07
N PRO A 190 1.95 -4.10 -1.97
CA PRO A 190 1.91 -4.72 -3.30
C PRO A 190 3.22 -4.70 -4.08
N TYR A 191 3.92 -3.58 -4.05
CA TYR A 191 5.13 -3.34 -4.82
C TYR A 191 6.39 -3.86 -4.11
N ILE A 192 6.33 -4.17 -2.81
CA ILE A 192 7.48 -4.67 -2.05
C ILE A 192 7.96 -6.01 -2.61
N ASP A 193 7.04 -6.92 -2.95
CA ASP A 193 7.41 -8.24 -3.48
C ASP A 193 8.01 -8.13 -4.89
N GLU A 194 7.53 -7.18 -5.70
CA GLU A 194 8.11 -6.86 -6.99
C GLU A 194 9.55 -6.33 -6.84
N VAL A 195 9.76 -5.43 -5.89
CA VAL A 195 11.10 -4.89 -5.58
C VAL A 195 12.03 -5.98 -5.05
N ARG A 196 11.54 -6.88 -4.20
CA ARG A 196 12.30 -8.06 -3.72
C ARG A 196 12.66 -8.99 -4.88
N SER A 197 11.73 -9.21 -5.80
CA SER A 197 11.95 -9.99 -7.03
C SER A 197 13.06 -9.39 -7.89
N LEU A 198 13.00 -8.07 -8.09
CA LEU A 198 14.02 -7.32 -8.83
C LEU A 198 15.38 -7.42 -8.14
N ALA A 199 15.43 -7.24 -6.82
CA ALA A 199 16.64 -7.37 -6.03
C ALA A 199 17.29 -8.74 -6.20
N LEU A 200 16.51 -9.83 -6.09
CA LEU A 200 17.00 -11.19 -6.27
C LEU A 200 17.51 -11.42 -7.70
N CYS A 201 16.78 -10.95 -8.72
CA CYS A 201 17.23 -11.00 -10.12
C CYS A 201 18.59 -10.30 -10.31
N CYS A 202 18.75 -9.10 -9.75
CA CYS A 202 20.00 -8.33 -9.87
C CYS A 202 21.16 -9.03 -9.15
N ILE A 203 20.92 -9.53 -7.93
CA ILE A 203 21.94 -10.23 -7.15
C ILE A 203 22.36 -11.53 -7.87
N HIS A 204 21.40 -12.28 -8.42
CA HIS A 204 21.63 -13.47 -9.25
C HIS A 204 22.51 -13.20 -10.47
N ASN A 205 22.19 -12.15 -11.22
CA ASN A 205 22.87 -11.88 -12.47
C ASN A 205 24.23 -11.20 -12.30
N CYS A 206 24.42 -10.42 -11.22
CA CYS A 206 25.58 -9.54 -11.06
C CYS A 206 26.55 -9.94 -9.93
N CYS A 207 26.07 -10.49 -8.81
CA CYS A 207 26.83 -10.43 -7.55
C CYS A 207 27.52 -11.73 -7.10
N TYR A 208 27.06 -12.94 -7.49
CA TYR A 208 27.60 -14.19 -6.91
C TYR A 208 28.04 -15.24 -7.93
N LYS A 209 28.71 -14.80 -9.00
CA LYS A 209 29.25 -15.71 -10.03
C LYS A 209 30.38 -16.61 -9.54
N LEU A 210 31.19 -16.14 -8.58
CA LEU A 210 32.44 -16.78 -8.19
C LEU A 210 32.45 -17.33 -6.76
N HIS A 211 31.64 -16.75 -5.86
CA HIS A 211 31.58 -17.15 -4.45
C HIS A 211 30.14 -17.32 -3.98
N PRO A 212 29.89 -18.24 -3.03
CA PRO A 212 28.60 -18.33 -2.36
C PRO A 212 28.18 -17.00 -1.73
N TYR A 213 26.90 -16.67 -1.81
CA TYR A 213 26.35 -15.42 -1.26
C TYR A 213 25.71 -15.67 0.11
N PRO A 214 26.10 -14.93 1.17
CA PRO A 214 25.52 -15.14 2.50
C PRO A 214 24.01 -14.81 2.56
N LEU A 215 23.20 -15.76 3.01
CA LEU A 215 21.75 -15.59 3.11
C LEU A 215 21.38 -14.54 4.16
N GLY A 216 22.14 -14.45 5.26
CA GLY A 216 21.98 -13.39 6.25
C GLY A 216 22.21 -11.98 5.70
N HIS A 217 23.11 -11.81 4.72
CA HIS A 217 23.24 -10.53 4.02
C HIS A 217 22.05 -10.29 3.08
N LEU A 218 21.56 -11.33 2.39
CA LEU A 218 20.36 -11.22 1.55
C LEU A 218 19.12 -10.85 2.38
N SER A 219 18.94 -11.46 3.55
CA SER A 219 17.88 -11.15 4.53
C SER A 219 17.85 -9.67 4.89
N LYS A 220 19.01 -9.08 5.22
CA LYS A 220 19.12 -7.65 5.51
C LYS A 220 18.77 -6.77 4.29
N VAL A 221 19.14 -7.20 3.09
CA VAL A 221 18.89 -6.46 1.85
C VAL A 221 17.41 -6.49 1.45
N LEU A 222 16.75 -7.64 1.61
CA LEU A 222 15.35 -7.84 1.25
C LEU A 222 14.37 -7.45 2.37
N MET A 223 14.89 -7.15 3.57
CA MET A 223 14.12 -6.87 4.79
C MET A 223 13.11 -7.97 5.08
N MET A 224 13.61 -9.21 5.11
CA MET A 224 12.87 -10.46 5.33
C MET A 224 13.61 -11.31 6.35
N GLU A 225 12.87 -12.13 7.10
CA GLU A 225 13.50 -13.15 7.95
C GLU A 225 14.29 -14.15 7.11
N GLU A 226 15.35 -14.71 7.67
CA GLU A 226 16.24 -15.60 6.91
C GLU A 226 15.53 -16.87 6.42
N SER A 227 14.57 -17.39 7.20
CA SER A 227 13.67 -18.48 6.78
C SER A 227 12.77 -18.09 5.60
N ASP A 228 12.23 -16.87 5.61
CA ASP A 228 11.41 -16.34 4.53
C ASP A 228 12.24 -16.14 3.25
N VAL A 229 13.50 -15.69 3.38
CA VAL A 229 14.41 -15.55 2.24
C VAL A 229 14.75 -16.91 1.62
N GLU A 230 14.92 -17.96 2.42
CA GLU A 230 15.13 -19.32 1.92
C GLU A 230 13.92 -19.79 1.10
N LEU A 231 12.71 -19.66 1.63
CA LEU A 231 11.47 -19.98 0.91
C LEU A 231 11.33 -19.14 -0.38
N PHE A 232 11.66 -17.85 -0.30
CA PHE A 232 11.66 -16.96 -1.44
C PHE A 232 12.64 -17.44 -2.51
N CYS A 233 13.89 -17.74 -2.17
CA CYS A 233 14.88 -18.25 -3.12
C CYS A 233 14.42 -19.56 -3.77
N ASN A 234 13.89 -20.49 -2.99
CA ASN A 234 13.36 -21.77 -3.47
C ASN A 234 12.21 -21.56 -4.47
N ALA A 235 11.33 -20.58 -4.25
CA ALA A 235 10.26 -20.23 -5.18
C ALA A 235 10.78 -19.71 -6.54
N TYR A 236 12.00 -19.17 -6.59
CA TYR A 236 12.70 -18.78 -7.83
C TYR A 236 13.62 -19.89 -8.37
N GLY A 237 13.53 -21.11 -7.84
CA GLY A 237 14.33 -22.26 -8.27
C GLY A 237 15.79 -22.22 -7.78
N LEU A 238 16.12 -21.37 -6.80
CA LEU A 238 17.45 -21.30 -6.21
C LEU A 238 17.50 -22.17 -4.95
N GLN A 239 18.48 -23.06 -4.88
CA GLN A 239 18.75 -23.88 -3.70
C GLN A 239 19.65 -23.14 -2.72
N THR A 240 19.43 -23.34 -1.42
CA THR A 240 20.30 -22.88 -0.33
C THR A 240 21.20 -24.01 0.16
N CYS A 241 22.38 -23.68 0.68
CA CYS A 241 23.27 -24.63 1.36
C CYS A 241 23.70 -24.07 2.72
N ILE A 242 24.28 -24.93 3.57
CA ILE A 242 24.80 -24.56 4.89
C ILE A 242 26.31 -24.79 4.85
N ASP A 243 27.10 -23.84 5.35
CA ASP A 243 28.55 -24.00 5.49
C ASP A 243 28.93 -24.82 6.74
N GLU A 244 30.22 -25.11 6.90
CA GLU A 244 30.76 -25.87 8.04
C GLU A 244 30.51 -25.18 9.39
N VAL A 245 30.23 -23.88 9.39
CA VAL A 245 29.98 -23.04 10.57
C VAL A 245 28.47 -22.93 10.88
N GLY A 246 27.61 -23.46 10.00
CA GLY A 246 26.15 -23.43 10.15
C GLY A 246 25.47 -22.22 9.50
N ASN A 247 26.19 -21.37 8.75
CA ASN A 247 25.59 -20.24 8.05
C ASN A 247 24.90 -20.69 6.75
N LYS A 248 23.71 -20.16 6.49
CA LYS A 248 23.03 -20.39 5.21
C LYS A 248 23.61 -19.52 4.11
N LEU A 249 23.84 -20.13 2.96
CA LEU A 249 24.44 -19.51 1.78
C LEU A 249 23.59 -19.85 0.55
N LEU A 250 23.61 -18.95 -0.44
CA LEU A 250 23.27 -19.29 -1.81
C LEU A 250 24.55 -19.78 -2.51
N PRO A 251 24.60 -21.02 -3.01
CA PRO A 251 25.69 -21.51 -3.85
C PRO A 251 25.99 -20.58 -5.03
N THR A 252 27.16 -20.76 -5.63
CA THR A 252 27.56 -20.08 -6.87
C THR A 252 26.49 -20.19 -7.95
N LYS A 253 26.50 -19.26 -8.92
CA LYS A 253 25.44 -19.08 -9.93
C LYS A 253 24.77 -20.39 -10.38
N GLN A 254 23.48 -20.50 -10.08
CA GLN A 254 22.63 -21.63 -10.46
C GLN A 254 21.88 -21.33 -11.76
N THR A 255 21.80 -22.27 -12.70
CA THR A 255 21.08 -22.08 -13.98
C THR A 255 19.57 -22.25 -13.88
N THR A 256 19.08 -22.70 -12.72
CA THR A 256 17.68 -23.00 -12.41
C THR A 256 16.82 -21.77 -12.09
N PHE A 257 17.42 -20.57 -12.09
CA PHE A 257 16.70 -19.34 -11.77
C PHE A 257 15.52 -19.13 -12.72
N CYS A 258 14.31 -19.14 -12.16
CA CYS A 258 13.09 -18.88 -12.90
C CYS A 258 12.16 -18.00 -12.08
N ARG A 259 11.42 -17.10 -12.74
CA ARG A 259 10.36 -16.36 -12.05
C ARG A 259 9.18 -17.32 -11.81
N PRO A 260 8.63 -17.40 -10.60
CA PRO A 260 7.48 -18.25 -10.34
C PRO A 260 6.30 -17.82 -11.22
N LYS A 261 5.64 -18.79 -11.83
CA LYS A 261 4.44 -18.55 -12.68
C LYS A 261 3.16 -18.30 -11.85
N GLY A 262 3.22 -18.52 -10.53
CA GLY A 262 2.13 -18.27 -9.57
C GLY A 262 2.45 -17.12 -8.62
N GLY A 263 1.46 -16.73 -7.80
CA GLY A 263 1.64 -15.71 -6.77
C GLY A 263 2.66 -16.16 -5.71
N LEU A 264 3.48 -15.22 -5.24
CA LEU A 264 4.36 -15.44 -4.10
C LEU A 264 3.55 -15.54 -2.80
N GLN A 265 4.10 -16.26 -1.81
CA GLN A 265 3.57 -16.20 -0.45
C GLN A 265 3.71 -14.78 0.12
N ASN A 266 2.84 -14.41 1.06
CA ASN A 266 2.96 -13.14 1.77
C ASN A 266 4.10 -13.23 2.78
N TYR A 267 5.24 -12.61 2.46
CA TYR A 267 6.38 -12.55 3.36
C TYR A 267 6.31 -11.33 4.26
N SER A 268 6.62 -11.54 5.53
CA SER A 268 6.62 -10.44 6.50
C SER A 268 7.65 -9.37 6.10
N PHE A 269 7.32 -8.11 6.34
CA PHE A 269 8.26 -7.00 6.16
C PHE A 269 8.85 -6.63 7.52
N LEU A 270 10.15 -6.86 7.69
CA LEU A 270 10.86 -6.54 8.92
C LEU A 270 10.75 -5.04 9.22
N GLY A 271 10.29 -4.70 10.42
CA GLY A 271 10.04 -3.32 10.85
C GLY A 271 8.56 -2.92 10.93
N PHE A 272 7.64 -3.65 10.27
CA PHE A 272 6.19 -3.36 10.30
C PHE A 272 5.34 -4.46 10.98
N GLN A 273 5.96 -5.56 11.43
CA GLN A 273 5.30 -6.68 12.11
C GLN A 273 4.58 -6.30 13.44
N GLN A 274 4.88 -5.13 14.03
CA GLN A 274 4.27 -4.67 15.30
C GLN A 274 3.08 -3.71 15.12
N LEU A 275 2.92 -3.03 13.97
CA LEU A 275 1.86 -2.02 13.80
C LEU A 275 0.46 -2.63 13.63
N GLY A 276 0.36 -3.87 13.13
CA GLY A 276 -0.92 -4.56 12.96
C GLY A 276 -1.67 -4.84 14.28
N ARG A 277 -1.01 -4.73 15.43
CA ARG A 277 -1.59 -4.97 16.77
C ARG A 277 -2.11 -3.71 17.48
N GLN A 278 -1.78 -2.51 17.02
CA GLN A 278 -2.19 -1.26 17.67
C GLN A 278 -3.48 -0.64 17.10
N ILE A 279 -4.13 -1.29 16.14
CA ILE A 279 -5.35 -0.76 15.52
C ILE A 279 -6.57 -1.41 16.16
N GLU A 280 -6.91 -0.95 17.36
CA GLU A 280 -8.31 -0.79 17.70
C GLU A 280 -8.80 0.49 16.99
N LEU A 281 -9.74 0.30 16.06
CA LEU A 281 -10.46 1.38 15.36
C LEU A 281 -11.42 2.09 16.31
#